data_AF-Q2TQ31-F1
#
_entry.id   AF-Q2TQ31-F1
#
_cell.length_a   1.000
_cell.length_b   1.000
_cell.length_c   1.000
_cell.angle_alpha   90.00
_cell.angle_beta   90.00
_cell.angle_gamma   90.00
#
_symmetry.space_group_name_H-M   'P 1'
#
loop_
_entity.id
_entity.type
_entity.pdbx_description
1 polymer ?
#
loop_
_entity_poly.entity_id
_entity_poly.type
_entity_poly.pdbx_seq_one_letter_code
_entity_poly.pdbx_strand_id
1 'polypeptide(L)'
;LKYWGTTTTTNFPVSNYEKELDEMKHMNRQEFVASLRRKSSGFSRGASIYRGVTRHHQHGRWQARIGRVAGNKDLYLGTFGTQEEAAEAYDIAAIKFRGLNAVTNFDMSRYDVKSIIESS
;
A
#
# COMPACT_ATOMS: atom_id res chain seq x y z
N LEU A 1 -9.89 20.56 0.06
CA LEU A 1 -11.20 19.85 0.13
C LEU A 1 -11.24 18.84 1.28
N LYS A 2 -10.73 17.61 1.20
CA LYS A 2 -10.86 16.64 2.32
C LYS A 2 -10.14 16.98 3.63
N TYR A 3 -8.98 17.66 3.58
CA TYR A 3 -8.20 18.04 4.78
C TYR A 3 -8.38 19.48 5.22
N TRP A 4 -8.82 20.33 4.30
CA TRP A 4 -8.75 21.78 4.41
C TRP A 4 -10.14 22.45 4.27
N GLY A 5 -11.21 21.65 4.12
CA GLY A 5 -12.59 22.13 4.03
C GLY A 5 -12.99 22.71 2.66
N THR A 6 -14.20 23.26 2.57
CA THR A 6 -14.73 23.95 1.38
C THR A 6 -14.03 25.29 1.12
N THR A 7 -13.37 25.85 2.13
CA THR A 7 -12.60 27.11 2.06
C THR A 7 -11.17 26.90 1.55
N THR A 8 -10.82 25.71 1.06
CA THR A 8 -9.46 25.44 0.55
C THR A 8 -9.23 26.21 -0.74
N THR A 9 -8.16 27.02 -0.79
CA THR A 9 -7.66 27.57 -2.05
C THR A 9 -7.11 26.44 -2.92
N THR A 10 -7.71 26.22 -4.09
CA THR A 10 -7.29 25.21 -5.07
C THR A 10 -6.59 25.85 -6.25
N ASN A 11 -5.70 25.11 -6.92
CA ASN A 11 -4.97 25.60 -8.10
C ASN A 11 -5.90 25.79 -9.33
N PHE A 12 -7.06 25.13 -9.35
CA PHE A 12 -8.07 25.18 -10.41
C PHE A 12 -9.50 25.34 -9.83
N PRO A 13 -10.51 25.69 -10.64
CA PRO A 13 -11.91 25.74 -10.19
C PRO A 13 -12.38 24.42 -9.59
N VAL A 14 -13.31 24.47 -8.64
CA VAL A 14 -13.81 23.29 -7.91
C VAL A 14 -14.44 22.26 -8.86
N SER A 15 -15.04 22.70 -9.97
CA SER A 15 -15.60 21.84 -11.02
C SER A 15 -14.58 20.85 -11.59
N ASN A 16 -13.30 21.22 -11.63
CA ASN A 16 -12.24 20.35 -12.14
C ASN A 16 -11.94 19.17 -11.19
N TYR A 17 -12.47 19.17 -9.97
CA TYR A 17 -12.25 18.16 -8.94
C TYR A 17 -13.53 17.38 -8.58
N GLU A 18 -14.59 17.46 -9.40
CA GLU A 18 -15.88 16.81 -9.10
C GLU A 18 -15.75 15.30 -8.85
N LYS A 19 -14.92 14.64 -9.66
CA LYS A 19 -14.68 13.20 -9.52
C LYS A 19 -13.98 12.87 -8.21
N GLU A 20 -12.92 13.59 -7.87
CA GLU A 20 -12.19 13.43 -6.62
C GLU A 20 -13.08 13.74 -5.42
N LEU A 21 -13.95 14.74 -5.53
CA LEU A 21 -14.93 15.08 -4.50
C LEU A 21 -15.93 13.96 -4.26
N ASP A 22 -16.43 13.33 -5.31
CA ASP A 22 -17.34 12.21 -5.18
C ASP A 22 -16.66 10.97 -4.59
N GLU A 23 -15.45 10.63 -5.05
CA GLU A 23 -14.62 9.58 -4.44
C GLU A 23 -14.33 9.88 -2.96
N MET A 24 -14.09 11.14 -2.61
CA MET A 24 -13.84 11.59 -1.24
C MET A 24 -15.06 11.45 -0.32
N LYS A 25 -16.30 11.52 -0.82
CA LYS A 25 -17.52 11.33 -0.01
C LYS A 25 -17.66 9.91 0.52
N HIS A 26 -17.23 8.93 -0.27
CA HIS A 26 -17.41 7.51 0.01
C HIS A 26 -16.27 6.88 0.80
N MET A 27 -15.31 7.67 1.28
CA MET A 27 -14.16 7.18 2.05
C MET A 27 -14.02 7.97 3.34
N ASN A 28 -13.55 7.35 4.42
CA ASN A 28 -13.11 8.11 5.59
C ASN A 28 -11.74 8.80 5.31
N ARG A 29 -11.27 9.60 6.26
CA ARG A 29 -9.99 10.32 6.13
C ARG A 29 -8.80 9.35 5.98
N GLN A 30 -8.78 8.28 6.77
CA GLN A 30 -7.67 7.31 6.80
C GLN A 30 -7.59 6.53 5.49
N GLU A 31 -8.72 6.05 4.98
CA GLU A 31 -8.84 5.35 3.70
C GLU A 31 -8.37 6.22 2.53
N PHE A 32 -8.69 7.52 2.56
CA PHE A 32 -8.25 8.46 1.54
C PHE A 32 -6.73 8.71 1.58
N VAL A 33 -6.12 8.84 2.77
CA VAL A 33 -4.65 8.87 2.90
C VAL A 33 -4.06 7.58 2.31
N ALA A 34 -4.61 6.43 2.70
CA ALA A 34 -4.11 5.13 2.29
C ALA A 34 -4.18 4.95 0.77
N SER A 35 -5.29 5.35 0.14
CA SER A 35 -5.45 5.27 -1.32
C SER A 35 -4.44 6.16 -2.06
N LEU A 36 -4.19 7.38 -1.57
CA LEU A 36 -3.16 8.27 -2.11
C LEU A 36 -1.77 7.65 -2.01
N ARG A 37 -1.42 7.09 -0.84
CA ARG A 37 -0.13 6.41 -0.63
C ARG A 37 0.01 5.21 -1.55
N ARG A 38 -1.04 4.41 -1.75
CA ARG A 38 -1.06 3.25 -2.67
C ARG A 38 -0.85 3.65 -4.13
N LYS A 39 -1.57 4.67 -4.59
CA LYS A 39 -1.49 5.18 -5.98
C LYS A 39 -0.17 5.90 -6.28
N SER A 40 0.52 6.42 -5.26
CA SER A 40 1.80 7.11 -5.44
C SER A 40 2.86 6.24 -6.15
N SER A 41 3.70 6.88 -6.97
CA SER A 41 4.87 6.29 -7.63
C SER A 41 6.14 6.37 -6.77
N GLY A 42 6.01 6.66 -5.47
CA GLY A 42 7.14 6.84 -4.53
C GLY A 42 7.97 5.59 -4.22
N PHE A 43 7.86 4.54 -5.02
CA PHE A 43 8.65 3.32 -4.94
C PHE A 43 9.02 2.85 -6.35
N SER A 44 10.24 2.35 -6.52
CA SER A 44 10.74 1.80 -7.78
C SER A 44 10.00 0.51 -8.14
N ARG A 45 9.14 0.56 -9.16
CA ARG A 45 8.33 -0.57 -9.64
C ARG A 45 9.11 -1.52 -10.56
N GLY A 46 10.22 -2.07 -10.06
CA GLY A 46 11.23 -2.83 -10.84
C GLY A 46 10.67 -3.82 -11.87
N ALA A 47 10.61 -5.11 -11.53
CA ALA A 47 10.05 -6.15 -12.41
C ALA A 47 8.58 -6.46 -12.12
N SER A 48 8.02 -5.89 -11.05
CA SER A 48 6.62 -6.05 -10.65
C SER A 48 5.99 -4.68 -10.37
N ILE A 49 4.67 -4.60 -10.57
CA ILE A 49 3.87 -3.43 -10.21
C ILE A 49 3.66 -3.31 -8.69
N TYR A 50 3.88 -4.41 -7.95
CA TYR A 50 3.67 -4.48 -6.52
C TYR A 50 4.93 -4.13 -5.72
N ARG A 51 4.71 -3.47 -4.58
CA ARG A 51 5.74 -3.10 -3.61
C ARG A 51 6.34 -4.35 -2.98
N GLY A 52 7.66 -4.35 -2.84
CA GLY A 52 8.40 -5.45 -2.22
C GLY A 52 8.44 -6.73 -3.05
N VAL A 53 7.92 -6.72 -4.28
CA VAL A 53 7.90 -7.89 -5.17
C VAL A 53 8.96 -7.76 -6.25
N THR A 54 9.82 -8.77 -6.36
CA THR A 54 10.90 -8.84 -7.35
C THR A 54 10.93 -10.20 -8.03
N ARG A 55 11.37 -10.25 -9.29
CA ARG A 55 11.51 -11.52 -10.01
C ARG A 55 12.73 -12.29 -9.48
N HIS A 56 12.50 -13.53 -9.06
CA HIS A 56 13.58 -14.44 -8.65
C HIS A 56 14.07 -15.26 -9.86
N HIS A 57 15.38 -15.51 -9.93
CA HIS A 57 16.02 -16.12 -11.10
C HIS A 57 15.67 -17.61 -11.27
N GLN A 58 15.28 -18.31 -10.21
CA GLN A 58 14.86 -19.71 -10.32
C GLN A 58 13.42 -19.81 -10.82
N HIS A 59 13.27 -20.38 -12.02
CA HIS A 59 12.00 -20.82 -12.63
C HIS A 59 10.89 -19.75 -12.75
N GLY A 60 11.25 -18.45 -12.75
CA GLY A 60 10.26 -17.39 -12.88
C GLY A 60 9.39 -17.16 -11.64
N ARG A 61 9.85 -17.61 -10.47
CA ARG A 61 9.18 -17.36 -9.18
C ARG A 61 9.23 -15.88 -8.79
N TRP A 62 8.29 -15.48 -7.93
CA TRP A 62 8.21 -14.12 -7.38
C TRP A 62 8.71 -14.10 -5.96
N GLN A 63 9.55 -13.13 -5.61
CA GLN A 63 10.12 -12.99 -4.28
C GLN A 63 9.53 -11.77 -3.60
N ALA A 64 9.08 -11.96 -2.35
CA ALA A 64 8.62 -10.87 -1.48
C ALA A 64 9.72 -10.48 -0.48
N ARG A 65 9.94 -9.18 -0.31
CA ARG A 65 10.90 -8.62 0.65
C ARG A 65 10.34 -7.36 1.29
N ILE A 66 10.64 -7.15 2.57
CA ILE A 66 10.28 -5.93 3.28
C ILE A 66 11.53 -5.25 3.87
N GLY A 67 11.74 -3.99 3.46
CA GLY A 67 12.84 -3.17 3.97
C GLY A 67 12.45 -2.32 5.17
N ARG A 68 13.47 -1.87 5.91
CA ARG A 68 13.35 -0.89 7.02
C ARG A 68 12.45 -1.34 8.19
N VAL A 69 12.35 -2.64 8.43
CA VAL A 69 11.62 -3.20 9.58
C VAL A 69 12.54 -3.78 10.65
N ALA A 70 13.77 -4.13 10.29
CA ALA A 70 14.81 -4.62 11.19
C ALA A 70 16.15 -3.94 10.86
N GLY A 71 16.22 -2.63 11.13
CA GLY A 71 17.35 -1.79 10.73
C GLY A 71 17.38 -1.53 9.21
N ASN A 72 18.58 -1.47 8.63
CA ASN A 72 18.77 -1.13 7.20
C ASN A 72 18.79 -2.34 6.25
N LYS A 73 18.42 -3.54 6.73
CA LYS A 73 18.40 -4.76 5.90
C LYS A 73 17.00 -5.09 5.44
N ASP A 74 16.91 -5.58 4.21
CA ASP A 74 15.67 -6.14 3.66
C ASP A 74 15.45 -7.55 4.21
N LEU A 75 14.32 -7.75 4.87
CA LEU A 75 13.87 -9.07 5.32
C LEU A 75 13.25 -9.82 4.13
N TYR A 76 13.71 -11.05 3.92
CA TYR A 76 13.12 -11.96 2.93
C TYR A 76 11.87 -12.62 3.51
N LEU A 77 10.76 -12.54 2.79
CA LEU A 77 9.46 -13.06 3.24
C LEU A 77 9.09 -14.40 2.58
N GLY A 78 9.76 -14.75 1.47
CA GLY A 78 9.52 -16.00 0.76
C GLY A 78 9.59 -15.86 -0.76
N THR A 79 9.39 -16.98 -1.44
CA THR A 79 9.12 -17.03 -2.89
C THR A 79 7.78 -17.68 -3.16
N PHE A 80 7.08 -17.17 -4.16
CA PHE A 80 5.70 -17.46 -4.49
C PHE A 80 5.56 -17.80 -5.98
N GLY A 81 4.44 -18.43 -6.32
CA GLY A 81 4.15 -18.80 -7.71
C GLY A 81 3.74 -17.58 -8.54
N THR A 82 3.00 -16.66 -7.92
CA THR A 82 2.48 -15.45 -8.56
C THR A 82 2.99 -14.18 -7.89
N GLN A 83 2.91 -13.06 -8.60
CA GLN A 83 3.31 -11.76 -8.04
C GLN A 83 2.29 -11.25 -7.03
N GLU A 84 1.03 -11.64 -7.19
CA GLU A 84 -0.09 -11.34 -6.29
C GLU A 84 0.11 -12.00 -4.92
N GLU A 85 0.47 -13.28 -4.88
CA GLU A 85 0.79 -14.00 -3.64
C GLU A 85 1.98 -13.35 -2.91
N ALA A 86 3.02 -12.98 -3.67
CA ALA A 86 4.17 -12.27 -3.11
C ALA A 86 3.78 -10.88 -2.55
N ALA A 87 2.88 -10.18 -3.23
CA ALA A 87 2.36 -8.89 -2.80
C ALA A 87 1.52 -9.01 -1.52
N GLU A 88 0.75 -10.08 -1.39
CA GLU A 88 -0.04 -10.37 -0.19
C GLU A 88 0.85 -10.67 1.02
N ALA A 89 1.90 -11.49 0.83
CA ALA A 89 2.89 -11.73 1.87
C ALA A 89 3.59 -10.44 2.32
N TYR A 90 3.89 -9.54 1.37
CA TYR A 90 4.40 -8.21 1.70
C TYR A 90 3.41 -7.39 2.53
N ASP A 91 2.13 -7.38 2.15
CA ASP A 91 1.08 -6.61 2.84
C ASP A 91 0.89 -7.08 4.28
N ILE A 92 0.82 -8.39 4.50
CA ILE A 92 0.73 -9.00 5.84
C ILE A 92 1.94 -8.58 6.69
N ALA A 93 3.16 -8.68 6.15
CA ALA A 93 4.35 -8.25 6.85
C ALA A 93 4.33 -6.73 7.14
N ALA A 94 3.92 -5.91 6.17
CA ALA A 94 3.83 -4.46 6.35
C ALA A 94 2.82 -4.09 7.44
N ILE A 95 1.68 -4.77 7.51
CA ILE A 95 0.70 -4.62 8.58
C ILE A 95 1.30 -5.05 9.91
N LYS A 96 1.96 -6.21 9.99
CA LYS A 96 2.59 -6.70 11.22
C LYS A 96 3.63 -5.71 11.77
N PHE A 97 4.45 -5.10 10.93
CA PHE A 97 5.51 -4.19 11.37
C PHE A 97 5.09 -2.72 11.53
N ARG A 98 4.03 -2.26 10.83
CA ARG A 98 3.67 -0.82 10.76
C ARG A 98 2.23 -0.54 11.21
N GLY A 99 1.45 -1.57 11.51
CA GLY A 99 0.06 -1.49 11.92
C GLY A 99 -0.83 -0.78 10.90
N LEU A 100 -1.77 0.03 11.39
CA LEU A 100 -2.72 0.80 10.57
C LEU A 100 -2.06 1.81 9.62
N ASN A 101 -0.79 2.15 9.84
CA ASN A 101 -0.03 3.05 8.98
C ASN A 101 0.66 2.32 7.82
N ALA A 102 0.51 0.99 7.71
CA ALA A 102 1.07 0.20 6.64
C ALA A 102 0.62 0.72 5.26
N VAL A 103 1.57 0.73 4.32
CA VAL A 103 1.28 0.99 2.92
C VAL A 103 1.28 -0.35 2.21
N THR A 104 0.09 -0.87 1.99
CA THR A 104 -0.19 -2.16 1.34
C THR A 104 -0.28 -2.00 -0.17
N ASN A 105 -0.23 -3.11 -0.90
CA ASN A 105 -0.51 -3.22 -2.32
C ASN A 105 -2.01 -3.28 -2.58
N PHE A 106 -2.73 -4.00 -1.72
CA PHE A 106 -4.17 -4.18 -1.81
C PHE A 106 -4.94 -3.38 -0.77
N ASP A 107 -6.27 -3.48 -0.80
CA ASP A 107 -7.10 -2.78 0.17
C ASP A 107 -6.94 -3.35 1.57
N MET A 108 -6.90 -2.46 2.57
CA MET A 108 -6.82 -2.85 3.98
C MET A 108 -8.04 -3.67 4.39
N SER A 109 -9.19 -3.50 3.72
CA SER A 109 -10.39 -4.32 3.95
C SER A 109 -10.21 -5.80 3.58
N ARG A 110 -9.20 -6.16 2.80
CA ARG A 110 -8.87 -7.58 2.52
C ARG A 110 -8.25 -8.30 3.71
N TYR A 111 -7.74 -7.55 4.69
CA TYR A 111 -6.98 -8.08 5.79
C TYR A 111 -7.73 -7.90 7.10
N ASP A 112 -7.73 -8.95 7.93
CA ASP A 112 -8.06 -8.78 9.33
C ASP A 112 -6.84 -8.21 10.06
N VAL A 113 -6.74 -6.88 10.04
CA VAL A 113 -5.61 -6.14 10.59
C VAL A 113 -5.40 -6.43 12.07
N LYS A 114 -6.47 -6.67 12.83
CA LYS A 114 -6.36 -6.93 14.27
C LYS A 114 -5.67 -8.26 14.51
N SER A 115 -6.14 -9.33 13.87
CA SER A 115 -5.50 -10.64 14.03
C SER A 115 -4.06 -10.66 13.53
N ILE A 116 -3.73 -9.96 12.43
CA ILE A 116 -2.35 -9.88 11.92
C ILE A 116 -1.41 -9.20 12.92
N ILE A 117 -1.86 -8.12 13.57
CA ILE A 117 -1.05 -7.40 14.57
C ILE A 117 -0.89 -8.22 15.85
N GLU A 118 -1.93 -8.94 16.27
CA GLU A 118 -1.93 -9.76 17.49
C GLU A 118 -1.16 -11.08 17.34
N SER A 119 -0.98 -11.55 16.10
CA SER A 119 -0.21 -12.75 15.78
C SER A 119 1.29 -12.52 16.03
N SER A 120 1.75 -12.84 17.25
CA SER A 120 3.16 -12.79 17.67
C SER A 120 3.98 -13.90 17.03
#